data_AF-A0A6M0FSG6-F1
#
_entry.id   AF-A0A6M0FSG6-F1
#
_cell.length_a   1.000
_cell.length_b   1.000
_cell.length_c   1.000
_cell.angle_alpha   90.00
_cell.angle_beta   90.00
_cell.angle_gamma   90.00
#
_symmetry.space_group_name_H-M   'P 1'
#
loop_
_entity.id
_entity.type
_entity.pdbx_description
1 polymer ?
#
loop_
_entity_poly.entity_id
_entity_poly.type
_entity_poly.pdbx_seq_one_letter_code
_entity_poly.pdbx_strand_id
1 'polypeptide(L)' 'MVKKYQNERGQWITELEPGEEPMGETALCVKLPKSIDDYIRNKQNRSEWMRQVLVAAARGEMESHNQSD' A
#
# COMPACT_ATOMS: atom_id res chain seq x y z
N MET A 1 6.45 12.14 -11.13
CA MET A 1 5.72 11.20 -12.01
C MET A 1 6.07 9.81 -11.54
N VAL A 2 5.14 9.10 -10.89
CA VAL A 2 5.43 7.82 -10.22
C VAL A 2 5.81 6.76 -11.26
N LYS A 3 7.10 6.42 -11.34
CA LYS A 3 7.58 5.31 -12.19
C LYS A 3 7.30 3.99 -11.48
N LYS A 4 6.90 2.98 -12.25
CA LYS A 4 6.67 1.62 -11.76
C LYS A 4 7.53 0.68 -12.57
N TYR A 5 8.29 -0.18 -11.90
CA TYR A 5 9.14 -1.18 -12.55
C TYR A 5 8.89 -2.56 -11.94
N GLN A 6 9.23 -3.61 -12.67
CA GLN A 6 9.12 -4.98 -12.20
C GLN A 6 10.50 -5.46 -11.75
N ASN A 7 10.64 -5.94 -10.51
CA ASN A 7 11.90 -6.50 -10.03
C ASN A 7 12.16 -7.90 -10.62
N GLU A 8 13.34 -8.45 -10.37
CA GLU A 8 13.76 -9.79 -10.84
C GLU A 8 12.83 -10.93 -10.38
N ARG A 9 12.03 -10.68 -9.33
CA ARG A 9 11.04 -11.62 -8.78
C ARG A 9 9.65 -11.45 -9.39
N GLY A 10 9.50 -10.60 -10.40
CA GLY A 10 8.23 -10.32 -11.06
C GLY A 10 7.30 -9.40 -10.27
N GLN A 11 7.77 -8.73 -9.21
CA GLN A 11 6.95 -7.85 -8.38
C GLN A 11 6.97 -6.42 -8.91
N TRP A 12 5.79 -5.79 -8.96
CA TRP A 12 5.66 -4.39 -9.35
C TRP A 12 6.05 -3.46 -8.19
N ILE A 13 7.19 -2.79 -8.33
CA ILE A 13 7.72 -1.81 -7.38
C ILE A 13 7.33 -0.40 -7.85
N THR A 14 7.07 0.47 -6.88
CA THR A 14 6.89 1.90 -7.12
C THR A 14 8.21 2.60 -6.88
N GLU A 15 8.74 3.30 -7.88
CA GLU A 15 9.92 4.16 -7.76
C GLU A 15 9.50 5.45 -7.04
N LEU A 16 10.20 5.75 -5.95
CA LEU A 16 9.98 6.94 -5.13
C LEU A 16 10.67 8.15 -5.77
N GLU A 17 10.19 9.35 -5.49
CA GLU A 17 10.84 10.58 -5.97
C GLU A 17 12.18 10.79 -5.22
N PRO A 18 13.16 11.51 -5.81
CA PRO A 18 14.44 11.77 -5.15
C PRO A 18 14.25 12.44 -3.78
N GLY A 19 14.74 11.79 -2.71
CA GLY A 19 14.61 12.27 -1.32
C GLY A 19 13.46 11.64 -0.53
N GLU A 20 12.63 10.80 -1.15
CA GLU A 20 11.66 9.98 -0.43
C GLU A 20 12.28 8.65 0.00
N GLU A 21 12.26 8.37 1.31
CA GLU A 21 12.69 7.08 1.84
C GLU A 21 11.52 6.08 1.86
N PRO A 22 11.74 4.83 1.42
CA PRO A 22 10.74 3.78 1.58
C PRO A 22 10.53 3.52 3.07
N MET A 23 9.29 3.58 3.53
CA MET A 23 8.95 3.31 4.94
C MET A 23 9.22 1.85 5.38
N GLY A 24 9.57 0.95 4.45
CA GLY A 24 9.97 -0.42 4.73
C GLY A 24 10.74 -1.04 3.55
N GLU A 25 11.61 -2.02 3.83
CA GLU A 25 12.51 -2.64 2.85
C GLU A 25 11.77 -3.44 1.75
N THR A 26 10.50 -3.80 1.98
CA THR A 26 9.69 -4.59 1.04
C THR A 26 8.29 -4.02 0.85
N ALA A 27 7.75 -4.16 -0.37
CA ALA A 27 6.38 -3.79 -0.66
C ALA A 27 5.40 -4.74 0.06
N LEU A 28 4.33 -4.17 0.60
CA LEU A 28 3.22 -4.94 1.16
C LEU A 28 2.45 -5.63 0.00
N CYS A 29 2.82 -6.86 -0.34
CA CYS A 29 2.11 -7.67 -1.34
C CYS A 29 1.07 -8.56 -0.66
N VAL A 30 -0.21 -8.36 -0.99
CA VAL A 30 -1.34 -9.16 -0.46
C VAL A 30 -2.18 -9.73 -1.60
N LYS A 31 -2.63 -10.98 -1.46
CA LYS A 31 -3.62 -11.58 -2.37
C LYS A 31 -5.04 -11.25 -1.90
N LEU A 32 -5.88 -10.76 -2.80
CA LEU A 32 -7.26 -10.36 -2.51
C LEU A 32 -8.25 -11.19 -3.33
N PRO A 33 -9.51 -11.33 -2.87
CA PRO A 33 -10.59 -11.85 -3.71
C PRO A 33 -10.72 -11.03 -4.99
N LYS A 34 -11.01 -11.69 -6.12
CA LYS A 34 -11.02 -11.07 -7.45
C LYS A 34 -11.89 -9.82 -7.55
N SER A 35 -13.09 -9.84 -6.99
CA SER A 35 -14.01 -8.69 -7.01
C SER A 35 -13.43 -7.45 -6.32
N ILE A 36 -12.67 -7.63 -5.25
CA ILE A 36 -12.01 -6.57 -4.51
C ILE A 36 -10.77 -6.08 -5.25
N ASP A 37 -9.95 -7.01 -5.78
CA ASP A 37 -8.80 -6.67 -6.61
C ASP A 37 -9.22 -5.83 -7.83
N ASP A 38 -10.27 -6.26 -8.55
CA ASP A 38 -10.83 -5.55 -9.71
C ASP A 38 -11.32 -4.14 -9.30
N TYR A 39 -12.03 -4.02 -8.18
CA TYR A 39 -12.49 -2.73 -7.67
C TYR A 39 -11.33 -1.76 -7.38
N ILE A 40 -10.27 -2.25 -6.72
CA ILE A 40 -9.09 -1.46 -6.37
C ILE A 40 -8.29 -1.07 -7.62
N ARG A 41 -8.16 -1.99 -8.59
CA ARG A 41 -7.46 -1.73 -9.86
C ARG A 41 -8.13 -0.65 -10.69
N ASN A 42 -9.44 -0.48 -10.58
CA ASN A 42 -10.20 0.55 -11.28
C ASN A 42 -10.12 1.95 -10.63
N LYS A 43 -9.36 2.14 -9.54
CA LYS A 43 -9.16 3.45 -8.92
C LYS A 43 -8.16 4.31 -9.72
N GLN A 44 -8.54 5.56 -9.99
CA GLN A 44 -7.72 6.51 -10.76
C GLN A 44 -6.34 6.79 -10.10
N ASN A 45 -6.27 6.83 -8.76
CA ASN A 45 -5.02 6.92 -8.01
C ASN A 45 -4.93 5.80 -6.97
N ARG A 46 -4.75 4.57 -7.45
CA ARG A 46 -4.75 3.34 -6.65
C ARG A 46 -3.79 3.37 -5.45
N SER A 47 -2.55 3.80 -5.65
CA SER A 47 -1.52 3.78 -4.61
C SER A 47 -1.87 4.70 -3.45
N GLU A 48 -2.37 5.90 -3.75
CA GLU A 48 -2.79 6.86 -2.73
C GLU A 48 -4.04 6.38 -1.98
N TRP A 49 -5.03 5.83 -2.70
CA TRP A 49 -6.21 5.25 -2.07
C TRP A 49 -5.85 4.10 -1.11
N MET A 50 -4.97 3.18 -1.53
CA MET A 50 -4.50 2.10 -0.67
C MET A 50 -3.75 2.61 0.56
N ARG A 51 -2.90 3.64 0.39
CA ARG A 51 -2.19 4.28 1.50
C ARG A 51 -3.17 4.80 2.56
N GLN A 52 -4.19 5.54 2.14
CA GLN A 52 -5.19 6.10 3.06
C GLN A 52 -5.96 5.02 3.82
N VAL A 53 -6.42 3.98 3.12
CA VAL A 53 -7.17 2.86 3.73
C VAL A 53 -6.31 2.11 4.74
N LEU A 54 -5.06 1.79 4.40
CA LEU A 54 -4.14 1.07 5.29
C LEU A 54 -3.79 1.89 6.53
N VAL A 55 -3.50 3.18 6.37
CA VAL A 55 -3.19 4.07 7.50
C VAL A 55 -4.40 4.23 8.42
N ALA A 56 -5.61 4.38 7.86
CA ALA A 56 -6.83 4.51 8.65
C ALA A 56 -7.11 3.25 9.47
N ALA A 57 -6.99 2.06 8.85
CA ALA A 57 -7.16 0.77 9.53
C ALA A 57 -6.14 0.60 10.66
N ALA A 58 -4.84 0.83 10.37
CA ALA A 58 -3.78 0.69 11.36
C ALA A 58 -3.96 1.65 12.55
N ARG A 59 -4.34 2.91 12.31
CA ARG A 59 -4.61 3.87 13.38
C ARG A 59 -5.76 3.43 14.28
N GLY A 60 -6.87 2.97 13.69
CA GLY A 60 -8.00 2.47 14.47
C GLY A 60 -7.63 1.27 15.35
N GLU A 61 -6.79 0.36 14.85
CA GLU A 61 -6.28 -0.76 15.64
C GLU A 61 -5.33 -0.32 16.75
N MET A 62 -4.42 0.63 16.48
CA MET A 62 -3.49 1.18 17.48
C MET A 62 -4.25 1.89 18.61
N GLU A 63 -5.25 2.70 18.27
CA GLU A 63 -6.10 3.40 19.25
C GLU A 63 -6.90 2.43 20.12
N SER A 64 -7.39 1.33 19.53
CA SER A 64 -8.12 0.28 20.24
C SER A 64 -7.23 -0.53 21.19
N HIS A 65 -5.98 -0.79 20.78
CA HIS A 65 -5.00 -1.48 21.63
C HIS A 65 -4.54 -0.60 22.80
N ASN A 66 -4.38 0.71 22.57
CA ASN A 66 -3.94 1.66 23.61
C ASN A 66 -5.00 1.96 24.69
N GLN A 67 -6.26 1.57 24.49
CA GLN A 67 -7.33 1.71 25.50
C GLN A 67 -7.53 0.45 26.36
N SER A 68 -6.79 -0.63 26.06
CA SER A 68 -6.92 -1.92 26.74
C SER A 68 -5.74 -2.25 27.69
N ASP A 69 -4.83 -1.29 27.89
CA ASP A 69 -3.71 -1.34 28.86
C ASP A 69 -3.91 -0.30 29.99
#